data_AF-A0A0L0W653-F1
#
_entry.id   AF-A0A0L0W653-F1
#
_cell.length_a   1.000
_cell.length_b   1.000
_cell.length_c   1.000
_cell.angle_alpha   90.00
_cell.angle_beta   90.00
_cell.angle_gamma   90.00
#
_symmetry.space_group_name_H-M   'P 1'
#
loop_
_entity.id
_entity.type
_entity.pdbx_description
1 polymer ?
#
loop_
_entity_poly.entity_id
_entity_poly.type
_entity_poly.pdbx_seq_one_letter_code
_entity_poly.pdbx_strand_id
1 'polypeptide(L)'
;MLSKYKGIDLYAYYMKDELVYANTIHHIVEREEDKTLELDVDNLFPVSAESHNTIHSLYEKDKEGTQRMLREILEKARKELA
;
A
#
# COMPACT_ATOMS: atom_id res chain seq x y z
N MET A 1 9.18 -5.35 -5.59
CA MET A 1 8.35 -4.56 -4.64
C MET A 1 8.47 -5.07 -3.21
N LEU A 2 8.08 -6.31 -2.90
CA LEU A 2 8.13 -6.84 -1.52
C LEU A 2 9.53 -6.75 -0.89
N SER A 3 10.58 -7.16 -1.62
CA SER A 3 11.98 -7.05 -1.15
C SER A 3 12.44 -5.62 -0.92
N LYS A 4 11.94 -4.64 -1.69
CA LYS A 4 12.29 -3.22 -1.56
C LYS A 4 11.94 -2.66 -0.17
N TYR A 5 10.89 -3.21 0.44
CA TYR A 5 10.42 -2.80 1.76
C TYR A 5 10.55 -3.94 2.78
N LYS A 6 11.57 -4.79 2.63
CA LYS A 6 11.92 -5.87 3.57
C LYS A 6 10.79 -6.88 3.83
N GLY A 7 9.82 -6.98 2.92
CA GLY A 7 8.64 -7.83 3.07
C GLY A 7 7.66 -7.34 4.13
N ILE A 8 7.71 -6.07 4.53
CA ILE A 8 6.85 -5.49 5.57
C ILE A 8 5.52 -5.04 4.95
N ASP A 9 4.42 -5.30 5.65
CA ASP A 9 3.13 -4.66 5.42
C ASP A 9 3.21 -3.20 5.86
N LEU A 10 3.23 -2.28 4.88
CA LEU A 10 3.41 -0.86 5.18
C LEU A 10 2.19 -0.24 5.86
N TYR A 11 0.99 -0.75 5.63
CA TYR A 11 -0.20 -0.22 6.31
C TYR A 11 -0.16 -0.59 7.79
N ALA A 12 0.07 -1.87 8.11
CA ALA A 12 0.17 -2.33 9.48
C ALA A 12 1.29 -1.61 10.23
N TYR A 13 2.46 -1.47 9.61
CA TYR A 13 3.62 -0.82 10.22
C TYR A 13 3.37 0.66 10.54
N TYR A 14 2.89 1.45 9.57
CA TYR A 14 2.76 2.91 9.74
C TYR A 14 1.44 3.36 10.40
N MET A 15 0.36 2.58 10.27
CA MET A 15 -0.96 2.98 10.78
C MET A 15 -1.35 2.26 12.07
N LYS A 16 -0.84 1.04 12.30
CA LYS A 16 -1.18 0.23 13.47
C LYS A 16 -0.01 0.01 14.44
N ASP A 17 1.20 0.43 14.08
CA ASP A 17 2.43 0.13 14.84
C ASP A 17 2.69 -1.39 14.98
N GLU A 18 2.33 -2.15 13.95
CA GLU A 18 2.41 -3.62 13.92
C GLU A 18 3.41 -4.11 12.87
N LEU A 19 4.34 -4.99 13.27
CA LEU A 19 5.28 -5.62 12.35
C LEU A 19 4.68 -6.90 11.74
N VAL A 20 4.05 -6.75 10.58
CA VAL A 20 3.42 -7.84 9.82
C VAL A 20 4.13 -8.05 8.48
N TYR A 21 4.20 -9.30 8.02
CA TYR A 21 4.72 -9.61 6.69
C TYR A 21 3.70 -9.32 5.60
N ALA A 22 4.10 -8.58 4.58
CA ALA A 22 3.36 -8.43 3.35
C ALA A 22 3.38 -9.75 2.56
N ASN A 23 2.20 -10.18 2.11
CA ASN A 23 2.04 -11.37 1.27
C ASN A 23 1.32 -11.06 -0.05
N THR A 24 0.91 -9.81 -0.26
CA THR A 24 0.28 -9.33 -1.50
C THR A 24 0.65 -7.88 -1.77
N ILE A 25 0.22 -7.37 -2.92
CA ILE A 25 0.41 -5.99 -3.35
C ILE A 25 -0.98 -5.40 -3.62
N HIS A 26 -1.24 -4.24 -3.03
CA HIS A 26 -2.39 -3.41 -3.36
C HIS A 26 -2.01 -2.41 -4.45
N HIS A 27 -2.92 -2.15 -5.39
CA HIS A 27 -2.76 -1.08 -6.38
C HIS A 27 -3.48 0.17 -5.86
N ILE A 28 -2.77 1.27 -5.65
CA ILE A 28 -3.34 2.51 -5.09
C ILE A 28 -4.43 3.07 -6.00
N VAL A 29 -4.16 3.16 -7.30
CA VAL A 29 -5.16 3.27 -8.36
C VAL A 29 -5.48 1.85 -8.78
N GLU A 30 -6.75 1.45 -8.67
CA GLU A 30 -7.14 0.08 -8.93
C GLU A 30 -6.88 -0.27 -10.40
N ARG A 31 -6.46 -1.51 -10.64
CA ARG A 31 -6.09 -1.99 -11.99
C ARG A 31 -7.19 -1.76 -13.03
N GLU A 32 -8.45 -1.83 -12.63
CA GLU A 32 -9.60 -1.64 -13.52
C GLU A 32 -9.82 -0.16 -13.89
N GLU A 33 -9.28 0.79 -13.12
CA GLU A 33 -9.36 2.22 -13.40
C GLU A 33 -8.31 2.67 -14.41
N ASP A 34 -7.07 2.23 -14.22
CA ASP A 34 -5.97 2.56 -15.13
C ASP A 34 -4.92 1.44 -15.22
N LYS A 35 -5.02 0.66 -16.30
CA LYS A 35 -4.09 -0.45 -16.59
C LYS A 35 -2.67 0.04 -16.87
N THR A 36 -2.47 1.31 -17.23
CA THR A 36 -1.11 1.84 -17.49
C THR A 36 -0.29 1.91 -16.21
N LEU A 37 -0.95 1.93 -15.04
CA LEU A 37 -0.32 1.98 -13.72
C LEU A 37 -0.11 0.61 -13.07
N GLU A 38 -0.43 -0.50 -13.74
CA GLU A 38 -0.33 -1.87 -13.18
C GLU A 38 1.10 -2.22 -12.74
N LEU A 39 2.11 -1.70 -13.43
CA LEU A 39 3.52 -1.96 -13.13
C LEU A 39 4.25 -0.74 -12.54
N ASP A 40 3.54 0.37 -12.31
CA ASP A 40 4.11 1.57 -11.73
C ASP A 40 4.44 1.33 -10.26
N VAL A 41 5.72 1.36 -9.91
CA VAL A 41 6.21 1.15 -8.54
C VAL A 41 5.60 2.16 -7.55
N ASP A 42 5.22 3.35 -8.03
CA ASP A 42 4.58 4.39 -7.23
C ASP A 42 3.08 4.15 -7.04
N ASN A 43 2.52 3.19 -7.78
CA ASN A 43 1.15 2.71 -7.65
C ASN A 43 1.05 1.38 -6.89
N LEU A 44 2.17 0.69 -6.62
CA LEU A 44 2.18 -0.57 -5.87
C LEU A 44 2.36 -0.30 -4.37
N PHE A 45 1.64 -1.06 -3.53
CA PHE A 45 1.68 -0.91 -2.08
C PHE A 45 1.71 -2.27 -1.38
N PRO A 46 2.84 -2.70 -0.79
CA PRO A 46 2.99 -4.04 -0.20
C PRO A 46 2.27 -4.14 1.14
N VAL A 47 1.38 -5.13 1.25
CA VAL A 47 0.50 -5.35 2.41
C VAL A 47 0.25 -6.84 2.65
N SER A 48 -0.26 -7.17 3.83
CA SER A 48 -0.92 -8.45 4.09
C SER A 48 -2.32 -8.47 3.47
N ALA A 49 -2.90 -9.67 3.32
CA ALA A 49 -4.28 -9.83 2.87
C ALA A 49 -5.31 -9.11 3.77
N GLU A 50 -5.04 -9.00 5.09
CA GLU A 50 -5.92 -8.30 6.03
C GLU A 50 -5.90 -6.78 5.76
N SER A 51 -4.71 -6.19 5.67
CA SER A 51 -4.55 -4.77 5.35
C SER A 51 -5.09 -4.46 3.96
N HIS A 52 -4.93 -5.36 2.98
CA HIS A 52 -5.52 -5.22 1.66
C HIS A 52 -7.04 -5.06 1.72
N ASN A 53 -7.74 -5.91 2.48
CA ASN A 53 -9.19 -5.80 2.68
C ASN A 53 -9.57 -4.53 3.45
N THR A 54 -8.77 -4.15 4.44
CA THR A 54 -8.97 -2.91 5.20
C THR A 54 -8.93 -1.68 4.28
N ILE A 55 -7.96 -1.63 3.36
CA ILE A 55 -7.83 -0.53 2.41
C ILE A 55 -9.03 -0.46 1.47
N HIS A 56 -9.54 -1.59 0.98
CA HIS A 56 -10.78 -1.62 0.20
C HIS A 56 -11.97 -1.03 0.96
N SER A 57 -12.13 -1.39 2.24
CA SER A 57 -13.16 -0.80 3.10
C SER A 57 -12.96 0.71 3.37
N LEU A 58 -11.73 1.22 3.28
CA LEU A 58 -11.46 2.66 3.35
C LEU A 58 -11.81 3.37 2.03
N TYR A 59 -11.61 2.72 0.87
CA TYR A 59 -12.00 3.26 -0.43
C TYR A 59 -13.50 3.49 -0.55
N GLU A 60 -14.32 2.63 0.05
CA GLU A 60 -15.77 2.83 0.12
C GLU A 60 -16.17 4.10 0.86
N LYS A 61 -15.31 4.62 1.76
CA LYS A 61 -15.57 5.81 2.58
C LYS A 61 -14.95 7.08 1.99
N ASP A 62 -13.67 7.02 1.65
CA ASP A 62 -12.92 8.13 1.08
C ASP A 62 -11.75 7.59 0.25
N LYS A 63 -12.02 7.27 -1.02
CA LYS A 63 -11.01 6.74 -1.93
C LYS A 63 -9.84 7.69 -2.13
N GLU A 64 -10.10 8.95 -2.44
CA GLU A 64 -9.04 9.93 -2.70
C GLU A 64 -8.17 10.17 -1.46
N GLY A 65 -8.78 10.32 -0.28
CA GLY A 65 -8.04 10.49 0.97
C GLY A 65 -7.20 9.27 1.32
N THR A 66 -7.76 8.07 1.14
CA THR A 66 -7.01 6.82 1.36
C THR A 66 -5.85 6.70 0.39
N GLN A 67 -6.05 7.01 -0.89
CA GLN A 67 -4.96 6.99 -1.87
C GLN A 67 -3.86 8.01 -1.55
N ARG A 68 -4.21 9.21 -1.07
CA ARG A 68 -3.21 10.20 -0.58
C ARG A 68 -2.41 9.65 0.60
N MET A 69 -3.08 9.08 1.59
CA MET A 69 -2.44 8.44 2.76
C MET A 69 -1.47 7.34 2.34
N LEU A 70 -1.86 6.44 1.42
CA LEU A 70 -0.97 5.37 0.96
C LEU A 70 0.28 5.91 0.26
N ARG A 71 0.14 6.97 -0.55
CA ARG A 71 1.28 7.65 -1.18
C ARG A 71 2.21 8.29 -0.15
N GLU A 72 1.66 8.93 0.88
CA GLU A 72 2.46 9.49 1.98
C GLU A 72 3.23 8.40 2.73
N ILE A 73 2.61 7.24 2.96
CA ILE A 73 3.29 6.08 3.57
C ILE A 73 4.42 5.57 2.68
N LEU A 74 4.21 5.45 1.35
CA LEU A 74 5.28 5.04 0.43
C LEU A 74 6.47 6.00 0.46
N GLU A 75 6.21 7.30 0.50
CA GLU A 75 7.26 8.31 0.56
C GLU A 75 8.06 8.25 1.87
N LYS A 76 7.41 7.96 3.01
CA LYS A 76 8.11 7.69 4.27
C LYS A 76 8.92 6.40 4.21
N ALA A 77 8.31 5.31 3.73
CA ALA A 77 8.95 4.01 3.60
C ALA A 77 10.19 4.05 2.68
N ARG A 78 10.16 4.86 1.62
CA ARG A 78 11.33 5.07 0.74
C ARG A 78 12.54 5.66 1.47
N LYS A 79 12.31 6.50 2.49
CA LYS A 79 13.39 7.16 3.25
C LYS A 79 13.92 6.28 4.37
N GLU A 80 13.07 5.42 4.93
CA GLU A 80 13.36 4.66 6.14
C GLU A 80 13.75 3.19 5.87
N LEU A 81 13.23 2.60 4.80
CA LEU A 81 13.29 1.15 4.56
C LEU A 81 13.93 0.74 3.23
N ALA A 82 14.02 1.66 2.25
CA ALA A 82 14.54 1.37 0.90
C ALA A 82 16.06 1.55 0.78
#